data_AF-A0A7V8CUK1-F1
#
_entry.id   AF-A0A7V8CUK1-F1
#
_cell.length_a   1.000
_cell.length_b   1.000
_cell.length_c   1.000
_cell.angle_alpha   90.00
_cell.angle_beta   90.00
_cell.angle_gamma   90.00
#
_symmetry.space_group_name_H-M   'P 1'
#
loop_
_entity.id
_entity.type
_entity.pdbx_description
1 polymer ?
#
loop_
_entity_poly.entity_id
_entity_poly.type
_entity_poly.pdbx_seq_one_letter_code
_entity_poly.pdbx_strand_id
1 'polypeptide(L)'
;MITDNRMHKLHDDILDLFHATISRFPPQHAPFIQAAMPYKIGEYLVELGYITPRELRQVLQHAKGAHHVGLDLVRGDVIPAPVLPAILLIQFLDRIERESQPTPRFMGERLLLNGLLEARQLADGLGEQIATYQHGDWVRLGEILTHRGWLAESSISN
;
A
#
# COMPACT_ATOMS: atom_id res chain seq x y z
N MET A 1 -18.22 -12.25 -10.77
CA MET A 1 -17.65 -11.35 -11.80
C MET A 1 -17.73 -9.94 -11.28
N ILE A 2 -16.59 -9.27 -11.17
CA ILE A 2 -16.59 -7.82 -10.97
C ILE A 2 -17.06 -7.21 -12.29
N THR A 3 -18.06 -6.34 -12.26
CA THR A 3 -18.52 -5.63 -13.45
C THR A 3 -17.41 -4.70 -13.93
N ASP A 4 -17.17 -4.68 -15.24
CA ASP A 4 -16.09 -3.93 -15.90
C ASP A 4 -15.98 -2.47 -15.41
N ASN A 5 -17.14 -1.82 -15.22
CA ASN A 5 -17.24 -0.45 -14.72
C ASN A 5 -16.69 -0.27 -13.28
N ARG A 6 -16.81 -1.28 -12.40
CA ARG A 6 -16.25 -1.19 -11.04
C ARG A 6 -14.73 -1.27 -11.05
N MET A 7 -14.15 -2.11 -11.92
CA MET A 7 -12.69 -2.20 -12.03
C MET A 7 -12.11 -0.89 -12.54
N HIS A 8 -12.74 -0.26 -13.54
CA HIS A 8 -12.35 1.06 -14.02
C HIS A 8 -12.42 2.11 -12.91
N LYS A 9 -13.53 2.17 -12.14
CA LYS A 9 -13.62 3.09 -11.00
C LYS A 9 -12.53 2.85 -9.95
N LEU A 10 -12.27 1.59 -9.58
CA LEU A 10 -11.24 1.25 -8.59
C LEU A 10 -9.85 1.65 -9.08
N HIS A 11 -9.56 1.43 -10.35
CA HIS A 11 -8.33 1.86 -11.01
C HIS A 11 -8.16 3.38 -10.88
N ASP A 12 -9.19 4.15 -11.28
CA ASP A 12 -9.14 5.61 -11.24
C ASP A 12 -9.02 6.14 -9.80
N ASP A 13 -9.75 5.56 -8.85
CA ASP A 13 -9.67 5.91 -7.43
C ASP A 13 -8.24 5.69 -6.86
N ILE A 14 -7.57 4.62 -7.27
CA ILE A 14 -6.18 4.32 -6.87
C ILE A 14 -5.20 5.32 -7.49
N LEU A 15 -5.34 5.61 -8.78
CA LEU A 15 -4.47 6.56 -9.48
C LEU A 15 -4.63 7.98 -8.95
N ASP A 16 -5.86 8.43 -8.70
CA ASP A 16 -6.13 9.75 -8.13
C ASP A 16 -5.50 9.90 -6.75
N LEU A 17 -5.67 8.89 -5.89
CA LEU A 17 -5.03 8.85 -4.57
C LEU A 17 -3.50 8.90 -4.69
N PHE A 18 -2.92 8.13 -5.61
CA PHE A 18 -1.49 8.08 -5.85
C PHE A 18 -0.95 9.44 -6.31
N HIS A 19 -1.59 10.06 -7.31
CA HIS A 19 -1.21 11.38 -7.80
C HIS A 19 -1.31 12.46 -6.71
N ALA A 20 -2.37 12.44 -5.90
CA ALA A 20 -2.53 13.34 -4.77
C ALA A 20 -1.42 13.14 -3.73
N THR A 21 -1.03 11.89 -3.47
CA THR A 21 0.03 11.53 -2.51
C THR A 21 1.40 12.00 -3.00
N ILE A 22 1.77 11.70 -4.25
CA ILE A 22 3.05 12.16 -4.83
C ILE A 22 3.12 13.68 -4.89
N SER A 23 2.02 14.34 -5.27
CA SER A 23 1.99 15.81 -5.33
C SER A 23 2.23 16.44 -3.96
N ARG A 24 1.74 15.81 -2.89
CA ARG A 24 1.92 16.28 -1.51
C ARG A 24 3.28 15.88 -0.92
N PHE A 25 3.79 14.72 -1.30
CA PHE A 25 5.02 14.13 -0.79
C PHE A 25 5.92 13.73 -1.97
N PRO A 26 6.56 14.69 -2.65
CA PRO A 26 7.34 14.39 -3.85
C PRO A 26 8.56 13.51 -3.53
N PRO A 27 8.98 12.63 -4.45
CA PRO A 27 10.19 11.83 -4.29
C PRO A 27 11.44 12.72 -4.19
N GLN A 28 12.43 12.25 -3.43
CA GLN A 28 13.65 13.01 -3.13
C GLN A 28 14.81 12.66 -4.08
N HIS A 29 14.70 11.56 -4.80
CA HIS A 29 15.71 11.06 -5.71
C HIS A 29 15.19 10.99 -7.14
N ALA A 30 16.12 10.99 -8.09
CA ALA A 30 15.77 10.70 -9.47
C ALA A 30 15.20 9.28 -9.57
N PRO A 31 14.13 9.06 -10.38
CA PRO A 31 13.56 7.74 -10.57
C PRO A 31 14.61 6.79 -11.15
N PHE A 32 14.71 5.59 -10.59
CA PHE A 32 15.63 4.57 -11.06
C PHE A 32 14.86 3.42 -11.70
N ILE A 33 14.65 3.50 -13.02
CA ILE A 33 13.93 2.47 -13.78
C ILE A 33 14.82 1.24 -13.91
N GLN A 34 14.38 0.11 -13.34
CA GLN A 34 15.01 -1.18 -13.61
C GLN A 34 14.39 -1.82 -14.86
N ALA A 35 15.18 -2.59 -15.60
CA ALA A 35 14.70 -3.28 -16.80
C ALA A 35 13.66 -4.38 -16.50
N ALA A 36 13.53 -4.79 -15.23
CA ALA A 36 12.53 -5.73 -14.75
C ALA A 36 11.53 -4.98 -13.87
N MET A 37 10.23 -5.18 -14.15
CA MET A 37 9.14 -4.58 -13.39
C MET A 37 9.21 -4.96 -11.89
N PRO A 38 8.83 -4.04 -10.99
CA PRO A 38 8.95 -4.27 -9.56
C PRO A 38 7.91 -5.29 -9.10
N TYR A 39 8.35 -6.32 -8.37
CA TYR A 39 7.47 -7.30 -7.74
C TYR A 39 7.34 -7.05 -6.24
N LYS A 40 8.29 -6.32 -5.64
CA LYS A 40 8.33 -6.02 -4.21
C LYS A 40 8.16 -4.53 -3.95
N ILE A 41 7.57 -4.19 -2.81
CA ILE A 41 7.32 -2.81 -2.40
C ILE A 41 8.58 -1.93 -2.43
N GLY A 42 9.74 -2.48 -2.06
CA GLY A 42 11.01 -1.76 -2.10
C GLY A 42 11.45 -1.37 -3.51
N GLU A 43 11.14 -2.18 -4.52
CA GLU A 43 11.50 -1.91 -5.92
C GLU A 43 10.64 -0.76 -6.47
N TYR A 44 9.33 -0.73 -6.17
CA TYR A 44 8.47 0.41 -6.50
C TYR A 44 8.99 1.72 -5.88
N LEU A 45 9.39 1.69 -4.61
CA LEU A 45 9.93 2.88 -3.93
C LEU A 45 11.24 3.37 -4.56
N VAL A 46 12.07 2.47 -5.10
CA VAL A 46 13.28 2.82 -5.85
C VAL A 46 12.93 3.43 -7.20
N GLU A 47 12.04 2.80 -7.95
CA GLU A 47 11.65 3.27 -9.28
C GLU A 47 11.01 4.66 -9.24
N LEU A 48 10.20 4.92 -8.22
CA LEU A 48 9.56 6.22 -8.01
C LEU A 48 10.49 7.27 -7.39
N GLY A 49 11.72 6.91 -7.01
CA GLY A 49 12.70 7.85 -6.44
C GLY A 49 12.46 8.22 -4.98
N TYR A 50 11.66 7.45 -4.24
CA TYR A 50 11.49 7.65 -2.80
C TYR A 50 12.68 7.14 -1.99
N ILE A 51 13.35 6.09 -2.48
CA ILE A 51 14.57 5.56 -1.88
C ILE A 51 15.58 5.21 -2.97
N THR A 52 16.84 5.14 -2.62
CA THR A 52 17.90 4.64 -3.49
C THR A 52 18.04 3.12 -3.39
N PRO A 53 18.63 2.45 -4.41
CA PRO A 53 18.98 1.04 -4.29
C PRO A 53 19.90 0.73 -3.09
N ARG A 54 20.70 1.70 -2.66
CA ARG A 54 21.60 1.57 -1.51
C ARG A 54 20.81 1.54 -0.20
N GLU A 55 19.87 2.45 -0.01
CA GLU A 55 19.01 2.50 1.18
C GLU A 55 18.13 1.25 1.28
N LEU A 56 17.57 0.79 0.16
CA LEU A 56 16.82 -0.47 0.13
C LEU A 56 17.70 -1.65 0.62
N ARG A 57 18.94 -1.77 0.12
CA ARG A 57 19.86 -2.81 0.59
C ARG A 57 20.18 -2.67 2.08
N GLN A 58 20.36 -1.45 2.58
CA GLN A 58 20.62 -1.21 4.00
C GLN A 58 19.45 -1.65 4.87
N VAL A 59 18.21 -1.32 4.50
CA VAL A 59 17.03 -1.78 5.26
C VAL A 59 16.91 -3.31 5.22
N LEU A 60 17.09 -3.92 4.04
CA LEU A 60 17.04 -5.38 3.90
C LEU A 60 18.13 -6.11 4.71
N GLN A 61 19.29 -5.51 4.92
CA GLN A 61 20.36 -6.08 5.77
C GLN A 61 20.00 -6.06 7.26
N HIS A 62 19.21 -5.08 7.71
CA HIS A 62 18.80 -4.96 9.11
C HIS A 62 17.46 -5.65 9.39
N ALA A 63 16.65 -5.92 8.36
CA ALA A 63 15.42 -6.70 8.46
C ALA A 63 15.75 -8.16 8.82
N LYS A 64 15.71 -8.50 10.11
CA LYS A 64 15.84 -9.88 10.59
C LYS A 64 14.45 -10.53 10.67
N GLY A 65 14.16 -11.47 9.78
CA GLY A 65 12.91 -12.26 9.80
C GLY A 65 11.80 -11.69 8.92
N ALA A 66 10.54 -11.95 9.27
CA ALA A 66 9.34 -11.54 8.53
C ALA A 66 8.98 -10.05 8.71
N HIS A 67 9.97 -9.16 8.74
CA HIS A 67 9.74 -7.72 8.90
C HIS A 67 9.22 -7.10 7.59
N HIS A 68 8.24 -6.21 7.72
CA HIS A 68 7.64 -5.51 6.60
C HIS A 68 8.54 -4.34 6.21
N VAL A 69 9.35 -4.53 5.16
CA VAL A 69 10.31 -3.52 4.65
C VAL A 69 9.72 -2.12 4.53
N GLY A 70 8.45 -2.01 4.10
CA GLY A 70 7.76 -0.72 4.04
C GLY A 70 7.60 -0.04 5.40
N LEU A 71 7.24 -0.79 6.44
CA LEU A 71 7.09 -0.26 7.81
C LEU A 71 8.44 0.18 8.38
N ASP A 72 9.51 -0.57 8.12
CA ASP A 72 10.86 -0.21 8.56
C ASP A 72 11.32 1.11 7.92
N LEU A 73 11.02 1.31 6.64
CA LEU A 73 11.32 2.55 5.92
C LEU A 73 10.55 3.75 6.49
N VAL A 74 9.28 3.57 6.85
CA VAL A 74 8.48 4.63 7.49
C VAL A 74 8.99 4.92 8.91
N ARG A 75 9.29 3.87 9.69
CA ARG A 75 9.79 4.02 11.06
C ARG A 75 11.16 4.70 11.12
N GLY A 76 12.01 4.47 10.12
CA GLY A 76 13.30 5.14 9.97
C GLY A 76 13.21 6.55 9.35
N ASP A 77 11.99 7.09 9.16
CA ASP A 77 11.74 8.37 8.48
C ASP A 77 12.35 8.47 7.07
N VAL A 78 12.60 7.32 6.43
CA VAL A 78 13.15 7.25 5.07
C VAL A 78 12.09 7.61 4.04
N ILE A 79 10.84 7.19 4.29
CA ILE A 79 9.68 7.58 3.46
C ILE A 79 8.56 8.12 4.34
N PRO A 80 7.80 9.13 3.88
CA PRO A 80 6.61 9.60 4.60
C PRO A 80 5.56 8.50 4.74
N ALA A 81 4.93 8.39 5.91
CA ALA A 81 3.93 7.36 6.19
C ALA A 81 2.80 7.25 5.13
N PRO A 82 2.21 8.36 4.61
CA PRO A 82 1.15 8.28 3.61
C PRO A 82 1.58 7.72 2.25
N VAL A 83 2.88 7.73 1.94
CA VAL A 83 3.41 7.18 0.68
C VAL A 83 3.23 5.67 0.65
N LEU A 84 3.48 4.98 1.76
CA LEU A 84 3.46 3.51 1.79
C LEU A 84 2.10 2.91 1.39
N PRO A 85 0.95 3.34 1.96
CA PRO A 85 -0.36 2.87 1.52
C PRO A 85 -0.64 3.13 0.04
N ALA A 86 -0.25 4.29 -0.49
CA ALA A 86 -0.44 4.62 -1.90
C ALA A 86 0.35 3.67 -2.81
N ILE A 87 1.61 3.37 -2.48
CA ILE A 87 2.43 2.43 -3.26
C ILE A 87 1.89 0.99 -3.16
N LEU A 88 1.41 0.57 -1.98
CA LEU A 88 0.78 -0.76 -1.84
C LEU A 88 -0.45 -0.90 -2.73
N LEU A 89 -1.25 0.16 -2.89
CA LEU A 89 -2.40 0.17 -3.79
C LEU A 89 -1.99 0.14 -5.27
N ILE A 90 -0.93 0.86 -5.66
CA ILE A 90 -0.37 0.76 -7.02
C ILE A 90 0.15 -0.65 -7.29
N GLN A 91 0.88 -1.26 -6.35
CA GLN A 91 1.35 -2.64 -6.50
C GLN A 91 0.19 -3.63 -6.64
N PHE A 92 -0.93 -3.37 -5.95
CA PHE A 92 -2.14 -4.16 -6.12
C PHE A 92 -2.77 -3.94 -7.50
N LEU A 93 -2.88 -2.69 -7.96
CA LEU A 93 -3.41 -2.32 -9.28
C LEU A 93 -2.62 -2.98 -10.42
N ASP A 94 -1.29 -2.85 -10.41
CA ASP A 94 -0.41 -3.48 -11.38
C ASP A 94 -0.58 -5.00 -11.43
N ARG A 95 -0.87 -5.62 -10.27
CA ARG A 95 -1.07 -7.07 -10.22
C ARG A 95 -2.40 -7.49 -10.84
N ILE A 96 -3.48 -6.76 -10.56
CA ILE A 96 -4.80 -7.08 -11.12
C ILE A 96 -4.88 -6.86 -12.62
N GLU A 97 -4.09 -5.95 -13.18
CA GLU A 97 -4.01 -5.73 -14.64
C GLU A 97 -3.26 -6.86 -15.35
N ARG A 98 -2.29 -7.48 -14.68
CA ARG A 98 -1.45 -8.56 -15.25
C ARG A 98 -2.09 -9.93 -15.10
N GLU A 99 -2.76 -10.18 -13.99
CA GLU A 99 -3.33 -11.48 -13.68
C GLU A 99 -4.74 -11.60 -14.28
N SER A 100 -4.98 -12.58 -15.16
CA SER A 100 -6.33 -12.82 -15.71
C SER A 100 -7.35 -13.24 -14.63
N GLN A 101 -6.88 -13.72 -13.48
CA GLN A 101 -7.69 -14.05 -12.30
C GLN A 101 -6.96 -13.59 -11.03
N PRO A 102 -7.06 -12.30 -10.67
CA PRO A 102 -6.33 -11.78 -9.52
C PRO A 102 -6.86 -12.40 -8.23
N THR A 103 -5.97 -13.08 -7.50
CA THR A 103 -6.31 -13.60 -6.17
C THR A 103 -5.88 -12.59 -5.11
N PRO A 104 -6.80 -12.05 -4.30
CA PRO A 104 -6.44 -11.12 -3.23
C PRO A 104 -5.53 -11.84 -2.22
N ARG A 105 -4.38 -11.23 -1.93
CA ARG A 105 -3.37 -11.73 -0.99
C ARG A 105 -3.64 -11.23 0.42
N PHE A 106 -4.30 -10.07 0.54
CA PHE A 106 -4.61 -9.44 1.81
C PHE A 106 -6.10 -9.13 1.94
N MET A 107 -6.57 -9.01 3.19
CA MET A 107 -7.95 -8.66 3.50
C MET A 107 -8.37 -7.34 2.82
N GLY A 108 -7.52 -6.30 2.85
CA GLY A 108 -7.81 -5.01 2.22
C GLY A 108 -8.11 -5.13 0.73
N GLU A 109 -7.32 -5.93 0.00
CA GLU A 109 -7.52 -6.17 -1.43
C GLU A 109 -8.84 -6.88 -1.71
N ARG A 110 -9.18 -7.88 -0.89
CA ARG A 110 -10.47 -8.58 -0.97
C ARG A 110 -11.64 -7.62 -0.76
N LEU A 111 -11.51 -6.68 0.17
CA LEU A 111 -12.54 -5.67 0.44
C LEU A 111 -12.70 -4.68 -0.73
N LEU A 112 -11.59 -4.21 -1.30
CA LEU A 112 -11.60 -3.38 -2.52
C LEU A 112 -12.25 -4.12 -3.70
N LEU A 113 -11.79 -5.35 -3.96
CA LEU A 113 -12.32 -6.16 -5.06
C LEU A 113 -13.80 -6.44 -4.90
N ASN A 114 -14.33 -6.54 -3.69
CA ASN A 114 -15.76 -6.76 -3.44
C ASN A 114 -16.58 -5.46 -3.39
N GLY A 115 -15.93 -4.29 -3.43
CA GLY A 115 -16.59 -2.99 -3.28
C GLY A 115 -17.12 -2.73 -1.87
N LEU A 116 -16.56 -3.41 -0.87
CA LEU A 116 -16.89 -3.21 0.55
C LEU A 116 -16.07 -2.09 1.20
N LEU A 117 -15.04 -1.62 0.51
CA LEU A 117 -14.15 -0.56 0.95
C LEU A 117 -13.67 0.22 -0.28
N GLU A 118 -13.53 1.53 -0.14
CA GLU A 118 -12.95 2.40 -1.16
C GLU A 118 -11.42 2.45 -1.02
N ALA A 119 -10.71 2.75 -2.12
CA ALA A 119 -9.24 2.86 -2.12
C ALA A 119 -8.73 3.85 -1.06
N ARG A 120 -9.39 5.00 -0.95
CA ARG A 120 -9.07 6.03 0.05
C ARG A 120 -9.29 5.55 1.49
N GLN A 121 -10.38 4.85 1.76
CA GLN A 121 -10.66 4.30 3.09
C GLN A 121 -9.61 3.26 3.49
N LEU A 122 -9.19 2.41 2.54
CA LEU A 122 -8.09 1.47 2.81
C LEU A 122 -6.78 2.20 3.09
N ALA A 123 -6.45 3.23 2.30
CA ALA A 123 -5.24 4.00 2.49
C ALA A 123 -5.21 4.72 3.84
N ASP A 124 -6.33 5.34 4.25
CA ASP A 124 -6.47 6.01 5.54
C ASP A 124 -6.34 5.00 6.70
N GLY A 125 -6.97 3.83 6.58
CA GLY A 125 -6.87 2.76 7.58
C GLY A 125 -5.45 2.18 7.71
N LEU A 126 -4.76 1.98 6.59
CA LEU A 126 -3.34 1.58 6.59
C LEU A 126 -2.46 2.68 7.18
N GLY A 127 -2.73 3.94 6.85
CA GLY A 127 -2.01 5.09 7.42
C GLY A 127 -2.13 5.17 8.93
N GLU A 128 -3.34 4.93 9.48
CA GLU A 128 -3.57 4.86 10.91
C GLU A 128 -2.82 3.67 11.55
N GLN A 129 -2.87 2.49 10.93
CA GLN A 129 -2.12 1.32 11.40
C GLN A 129 -0.61 1.58 11.44
N ILE A 130 -0.07 2.24 10.42
CA ILE A 130 1.33 2.64 10.35
C ILE A 130 1.65 3.64 11.46
N ALA A 131 0.79 4.65 11.68
CA ALA A 131 0.97 5.64 12.73
C ALA A 131 0.95 5.00 14.13
N THR A 132 0.05 4.05 14.39
CA THR A 132 0.05 3.31 15.67
C THR A 132 1.34 2.51 15.84
N TYR A 133 1.81 1.86 14.77
CA TYR A 133 3.04 1.07 14.80
C TYR A 133 4.28 1.92 15.11
N GLN A 134 4.35 3.16 14.61
CA GLN A 134 5.43 4.09 14.92
C GLN A 134 5.47 4.45 16.42
N HIS A 135 4.33 4.42 17.12
CA HIS A 135 4.24 4.66 18.56
C HIS A 135 4.45 3.40 19.42
N GLY A 136 4.73 2.25 18.79
CA GLY A 136 4.97 0.98 19.48
C GLY A 136 3.73 0.11 19.71
N ASP A 137 2.56 0.57 19.25
CA ASP A 137 1.30 -0.17 19.36
C ASP A 137 0.95 -0.85 18.03
N TRP A 138 0.43 -2.07 18.10
CA TRP A 138 -0.08 -2.76 16.91
C TRP A 138 -1.60 -2.89 16.98
N VAL A 139 -2.29 -2.10 16.17
CA VAL A 139 -3.74 -2.20 15.98
C VAL A 139 -4.01 -2.95 14.68
N ARG A 140 -4.99 -3.86 14.70
CA ARG A 140 -5.35 -4.60 13.48
C ARG A 140 -6.11 -3.68 12.54
N LEU A 141 -5.80 -3.75 11.24
CA LEU A 141 -6.53 -3.00 10.22
C LEU A 141 -8.05 -3.19 10.33
N GLY A 142 -8.53 -4.41 10.57
CA GLY A 142 -9.97 -4.66 10.76
C GLY A 142 -10.59 -3.85 11.90
N GLU A 143 -9.89 -3.72 13.03
CA GLU A 143 -10.35 -2.94 14.18
C GLU A 143 -10.42 -1.44 13.84
N ILE A 144 -9.45 -0.93 13.09
CA ILE A 144 -9.43 0.46 12.59
C ILE A 144 -10.63 0.70 11.68
N LEU A 145 -10.83 -0.18 10.69
CA LEU A 145 -11.92 -0.04 9.71
C LEU A 145 -13.31 -0.11 10.38
N THR A 146 -13.47 -0.92 11.43
CA THR A 146 -14.73 -0.99 12.20
C THR A 146 -14.92 0.21 13.11
N HIS A 147 -13.88 0.68 13.82
CA HIS A 147 -13.98 1.91 14.62
C HIS A 147 -14.34 3.14 13.77
N ARG A 148 -13.84 3.20 12.54
CA ARG A 148 -14.17 4.26 11.57
C ARG A 148 -15.58 4.12 10.97
N GLY A 149 -16.29 3.03 11.25
CA GLY A 149 -17.61 2.74 10.69
C GLY A 149 -17.60 2.36 9.21
N TRP A 150 -16.43 2.03 8.65
CA TRP A 150 -16.29 1.65 7.23
C TRP A 150 -16.58 0.17 6.98
N LEU A 151 -16.46 -0.66 8.02
CA LEU A 151 -16.85 -2.07 7.97
C LEU A 151 -17.76 -2.43 9.14
N ALA A 152 -18.81 -3.19 8.83
CA ALA A 152 -19.57 -3.90 9.85
C ALA A 152 -18.68 -4.98 10.49
N GLU A 153 -18.86 -5.21 11.79
CA GLU A 153 -18.08 -6.19 12.56
C GLU A 153 -18.18 -7.61 11.98
N SER A 154 -19.32 -7.94 11.37
CA SER A 154 -19.58 -9.19 10.65
C SER A 154 -18.73 -9.37 9.38
N SER A 155 -18.15 -8.31 8.83
CA SER A 155 -17.38 -8.34 7.57
C SER A 155 -15.91 -8.70 7.77
N ILE A 156 -15.44 -8.81 9.01
CA ILE A 156 -14.04 -9.11 9.36
C ILE A 156 -13.77 -10.63 9.45
N SER A 157 -14.82 -11.45 9.54
CA SER A 157 -14.69 -12.91 9.70
C SER A 157 -14.57 -13.64 8.35
N ASN A 158 -13.34 -13.95 7.93
CA ASN A 158 -12.99 -15.12 7.09
C ASN A 158 -11.46 -15.26 6.92
#